data_AF-A0A353EDB1-F1
#
_entry.id   AF-A0A353EDB1-F1
#
_cell.length_a   1.000
_cell.length_b   1.000
_cell.length_c   1.000
_cell.angle_alpha   90.00
_cell.angle_beta   90.00
_cell.angle_gamma   90.00
#
_symmetry.space_group_name_H-M   'P 1'
#
loop_
_entity.id
_entity.type
_entity.pdbx_description
1 polymer ?
#
loop_
_entity_poly.entity_id
_entity_poly.type
_entity_poly.pdbx_seq_one_letter_code
_entity_poly.pdbx_strand_id
1 'polypeptide(L)'
;MVVIPTQTLKSPLFIWAGLCAGLVILPVLWLATSWAEIRADLWQHLIETQILELIWNTLRLILGVFIGVSLLGTSLAWIVTKYEFPGRSFFEWALVLPF
;
A
#
# COMPACT_ATOMS: atom_id res chain seq x y z
N MET A 1 -10.35 12.31 -22.27
CA MET A 1 -11.05 13.48 -21.71
C MET A 1 -12.31 12.98 -21.02
N VAL A 2 -12.34 13.01 -19.68
CA VAL A 2 -13.56 12.69 -18.91
C VAL A 2 -14.44 13.94 -18.96
N VAL A 3 -15.48 13.93 -19.79
CA VAL A 3 -16.47 15.01 -19.84
C VAL A 3 -17.41 14.80 -18.65
N ILE A 4 -17.15 15.50 -17.54
CA ILE A 4 -18.00 15.46 -16.35
C ILE A 4 -19.24 16.32 -16.63
N PRO A 5 -20.47 15.78 -16.62
CA PRO A 5 -21.69 16.56 -16.84
C PRO A 5 -21.86 17.60 -15.74
N THR A 6 -22.02 18.88 -16.09
CA THR A 6 -22.09 20.02 -15.14
C THR A 6 -23.29 19.97 -14.16
N GLN A 7 -24.25 19.08 -14.39
CA GLN A 7 -25.37 18.84 -13.46
C GLN A 7 -25.00 17.98 -12.24
N THR A 8 -24.03 17.05 -12.35
CA THR A 8 -23.62 16.23 -11.19
C THR A 8 -22.89 17.06 -10.14
N LEU A 9 -22.13 18.07 -10.58
CA LEU A 9 -21.40 19.02 -9.72
C LEU A 9 -22.30 19.82 -8.76
N LYS A 10 -23.59 20.02 -9.08
CA LYS A 10 -24.53 20.82 -8.27
C LYS A 10 -25.32 20.00 -7.24
N SER A 11 -25.17 18.69 -7.23
CA SER A 11 -25.84 17.85 -6.24
C SER A 11 -25.23 18.09 -4.85
N PRO A 12 -26.04 18.10 -3.77
CA PRO A 12 -25.53 18.32 -2.41
C PRO A 12 -24.46 17.29 -2.01
N LEU A 13 -24.55 16.08 -2.55
CA LEU A 13 -23.59 14.99 -2.33
C LEU A 13 -22.18 15.30 -2.88
N PHE A 14 -22.08 15.99 -4.02
CA PHE A 14 -20.77 16.37 -4.57
C PHE A 14 -20.08 17.45 -3.72
N ILE A 15 -20.85 18.34 -3.10
CA ILE A 15 -20.32 19.34 -2.16
C ILE A 15 -19.76 18.64 -0.91
N TRP A 16 -20.50 17.67 -0.35
CA TRP A 16 -20.03 16.85 0.76
C TRP A 16 -18.79 16.02 0.41
N ALA A 17 -18.75 15.41 -0.78
CA ALA A 17 -17.58 14.68 -1.25
C ALA A 17 -16.36 15.59 -1.39
N GLY A 18 -16.54 16.81 -1.92
CA GLY A 18 -15.48 17.82 -2.02
C GLY A 18 -14.96 18.29 -0.65
N LEU A 19 -15.85 18.47 0.33
CA LEU A 19 -15.47 18.80 1.71
C LEU A 19 -14.67 17.67 2.37
N CYS A 20 -15.12 16.42 2.24
CA CYS A 20 -14.38 15.26 2.75
C CYS A 20 -13.00 15.11 2.08
N ALA A 21 -12.94 15.26 0.75
CA ALA A 21 -11.67 15.23 0.02
C ALA A 21 -10.74 16.36 0.47
N GLY A 22 -11.27 17.57 0.66
CA GLY A 22 -10.53 18.71 1.22
C GLY A 22 -9.98 18.40 2.62
N LEU A 23 -10.79 17.84 3.51
CA LEU A 23 -10.39 17.48 4.87
C LEU A 23 -9.24 16.45 4.90
N VAL A 24 -9.27 15.45 4.00
CA VAL A 24 -8.21 14.44 3.87
C VAL A 24 -6.91 15.05 3.32
N ILE A 25 -7.01 16.07 2.47
CA ILE A 25 -5.86 16.75 1.86
C ILE A 25 -5.21 17.76 2.82
N LEU A 26 -5.96 18.35 3.75
CA LEU A 26 -5.43 19.32 4.74
C LEU A 26 -4.14 18.87 5.45
N PRO A 27 -4.03 17.66 6.05
CA PRO A 27 -2.80 17.24 6.71
C PRO A 27 -1.63 17.06 5.73
N VAL A 28 -1.90 16.68 4.48
CA VAL A 28 -0.87 16.58 3.44
C VAL A 28 -0.34 17.95 3.04
N LEU A 29 -1.23 18.94 2.90
CA LEU A 29 -0.83 20.33 2.64
C LEU A 29 -0.04 20.92 3.81
N TRP A 30 -0.44 20.61 5.04
CA TRP A 30 0.30 21.01 6.24
C TRP A 30 1.71 20.40 6.28
N LEU A 31 1.83 19.11 5.98
CA LEU A 31 3.14 18.45 5.83
C LEU A 31 3.97 19.09 4.72
N ALA A 32 3.35 19.50 3.60
CA ALA A 32 4.04 20.20 2.53
C ALA A 32 4.56 21.58 2.96
N THR A 33 3.85 22.31 3.82
CA THR A 33 4.37 23.58 4.38
C THR A 33 5.54 23.38 5.34
N SER A 34 5.58 22.26 6.07
CA SER A 34 6.70 21.89 6.94
C SER A 34 8.03 21.73 6.18
N TRP A 35 7.96 21.44 4.87
CA TRP A 35 9.13 21.34 4.00
C TRP A 35 9.88 22.67 3.84
N ALA A 36 9.21 23.81 4.03
CA ALA A 36 9.82 25.14 3.92
C ALA A 36 10.68 25.52 5.14
N GLU A 37 10.47 24.87 6.30
CA GLU A 37 11.19 25.12 7.56
C GLU A 37 12.22 24.01 7.86
N ILE A 38 12.72 23.34 6.82
CA ILE A 38 13.68 22.26 6.98
C ILE A 38 15.01 22.80 7.50
N ARG A 39 15.31 22.48 8.76
CA ARG A 39 16.63 22.61 9.36
C ARG A 39 17.52 21.49 8.83
N ALA A 40 18.55 21.87 8.06
CA ALA A 40 19.49 20.94 7.43
C ALA A 40 20.16 19.99 8.44
N ASP A 41 20.45 20.48 9.65
CA ASP A 41 21.14 19.72 10.70
C ASP A 41 20.32 18.53 11.24
N LEU A 42 18.99 18.67 11.32
CA LEU A 42 18.08 17.58 11.72
C LEU A 42 18.00 16.51 10.63
N TRP A 43 17.94 16.92 9.38
CA TRP A 43 17.90 16.01 8.23
C TRP A 43 19.18 15.20 8.10
N GLN A 44 20.34 15.83 8.28
CA GLN A 44 21.62 15.15 8.21
C GLN A 44 21.75 14.07 9.31
N HIS A 45 21.32 14.38 10.55
CA HIS A 45 21.31 13.41 11.64
C HIS A 45 20.36 12.23 11.39
N LEU A 46 19.17 12.48 10.81
CA LEU A 46 18.19 11.43 10.47
C LEU A 46 18.66 10.52 9.33
N ILE A 47 19.32 11.10 8.31
CA ILE A 47 19.88 10.35 7.18
C ILE A 47 21.02 9.44 7.65
N GLU A 48 21.93 9.96 8.47
CA GLU A 48 23.10 9.22 8.95
C GLU A 48 22.74 8.09 9.92
N THR A 49 21.70 8.25 10.75
CA THR A 49 21.44 7.30 11.86
C THR A 49 20.28 6.34 11.64
N GLN A 50 19.22 6.71 10.91
CA GLN A 50 17.98 5.92 10.93
C GLN A 50 17.43 5.56 9.55
N ILE A 51 17.53 6.45 8.57
CA ILE A 51 16.90 6.23 7.25
C ILE A 51 17.59 5.07 6.52
N LEU A 52 18.93 5.06 6.52
CA LEU A 52 19.69 4.02 5.80
C LEU A 52 19.48 2.64 6.41
N GLU A 53 19.45 2.54 7.75
CA GLU A 53 19.19 1.29 8.45
C GLU A 53 17.78 0.78 8.18
N LEU A 54 16.77 1.66 8.21
CA LEU A 54 15.38 1.29 7.92
C LEU A 54 15.21 0.78 6.49
N ILE A 55 15.86 1.43 5.51
CA ILE A 55 15.88 0.98 4.11
C ILE A 55 16.50 -0.42 4.02
N TRP A 56 17.64 -0.65 4.65
CA TRP A 56 18.27 -1.97 4.60
C TRP A 56 17.45 -3.06 5.30
N ASN A 57 16.83 -2.75 6.43
CA ASN A 57 15.97 -3.70 7.15
C ASN A 57 14.74 -4.07 6.34
N THR A 58 14.03 -3.07 5.80
CA THR A 58 12.85 -3.31 4.96
C THR A 58 13.21 -4.06 3.69
N LEU A 59 14.35 -3.75 3.05
CA LEU A 59 14.80 -4.42 1.83
C LEU A 59 15.17 -5.90 2.11
N ARG A 60 15.82 -6.19 3.23
CA ARG A 60 16.08 -7.58 3.68
C ARG A 60 14.79 -8.34 3.94
N LEU A 61 13.83 -7.71 4.62
CA LEU A 61 12.52 -8.32 4.89
C LEU A 61 11.75 -8.58 3.61
N ILE A 62 11.67 -7.61 2.70
CA ILE A 62 10.99 -7.75 1.41
C ILE A 62 11.63 -8.88 0.60
N LEU A 63 12.96 -8.96 0.52
CA LEU A 63 13.63 -10.04 -0.19
C LEU A 63 13.37 -11.41 0.46
N GLY A 64 13.46 -11.50 1.78
CA GLY A 64 13.18 -12.74 2.51
C GLY A 64 11.74 -13.21 2.31
N VAL A 65 10.77 -12.31 2.43
CA VAL A 65 9.35 -12.59 2.20
C VAL A 65 9.10 -12.94 0.74
N PHE A 66 9.67 -12.20 -0.22
CA PHE A 66 9.50 -12.46 -1.64
C PHE A 66 9.99 -13.85 -2.02
N ILE A 67 11.17 -14.24 -1.54
CA ILE A 67 11.72 -15.59 -1.78
C ILE A 67 10.85 -16.64 -1.08
N GLY A 68 10.48 -16.42 0.19
CA GLY A 68 9.66 -17.35 0.96
C GLY A 68 8.28 -17.58 0.35
N VAL A 69 7.58 -16.52 -0.02
CA VAL A 69 6.26 -16.57 -0.67
C VAL A 69 6.37 -17.13 -2.07
N SER A 70 7.40 -16.80 -2.84
CA SER A 70 7.58 -17.37 -4.18
C SER A 70 7.82 -18.88 -4.10
N LEU A 71 8.66 -19.35 -3.19
CA LEU A 71 8.94 -20.78 -3.03
C LEU A 71 7.73 -21.53 -2.48
N LEU A 72 7.17 -21.08 -1.35
CA LEU A 72 6.06 -21.75 -0.68
C LEU A 72 4.77 -21.59 -1.46
N GLY A 73 4.41 -20.36 -1.87
CA GLY A 73 3.20 -20.05 -2.60
C GLY A 73 3.16 -20.71 -3.99
N THR A 74 4.25 -20.63 -4.77
CA THR A 74 4.29 -21.27 -6.09
C THR A 74 4.29 -22.80 -5.98
N SER A 75 5.03 -23.37 -5.02
CA SER A 75 5.03 -24.82 -4.78
C SER A 75 3.65 -25.34 -4.37
N LEU A 76 2.98 -24.65 -3.44
CA LEU A 76 1.62 -25.00 -3.00
C LEU A 76 0.62 -24.90 -4.17
N ALA A 77 0.69 -23.81 -4.96
CA ALA A 77 -0.14 -23.62 -6.13
C ALA A 77 0.08 -24.69 -7.20
N TRP A 78 1.33 -25.12 -7.41
CA TRP A 78 1.67 -26.19 -8.33
C TRP A 78 1.12 -27.55 -7.88
N ILE A 79 1.17 -27.84 -6.58
CA ILE A 79 0.67 -29.11 -6.02
C ILE A 79 -0.86 -29.17 -6.13
N VAL A 80 -1.57 -28.09 -5.81
CA VAL A 80 -3.05 -28.00 -5.88
C VAL A 80 -3.59 -28.08 -7.31
N THR A 81 -2.85 -27.58 -8.29
CA THR A 81 -3.27 -27.64 -9.70
C THR A 81 -2.94 -28.97 -10.37
N LYS A 82 -1.82 -29.61 -9.99
CA LYS A 82 -1.31 -30.80 -10.69
C LYS A 82 -1.76 -32.13 -10.08
N TYR A 83 -2.12 -32.17 -8.79
CA TYR A 83 -2.57 -33.38 -8.12
C TYR A 83 -4.01 -33.24 -7.62
N GLU A 84 -4.88 -34.18 -8.00
CA GLU A 84 -6.24 -34.26 -7.47
C GLU A 84 -6.24 -35.03 -6.14
N PHE A 85 -6.18 -34.31 -5.03
CA PHE A 85 -6.31 -34.89 -3.69
C PHE A 85 -7.72 -34.69 -3.11
N PRO A 86 -8.20 -35.63 -2.27
CA PRO A 86 -9.52 -35.60 -1.60
C PRO A 86 -9.57 -34.56 -0.45
N GLY A 87 -9.33 -33.30 -0.80
CA GLY A 87 -9.21 -32.14 0.10
C GLY A 87 -8.91 -30.82 -0.64
N ARG A 88 -8.82 -30.85 -1.98
CA ARG A 88 -8.55 -29.70 -2.85
C ARG A 88 -9.45 -28.49 -2.59
N SER A 89 -10.77 -28.71 -2.41
CA SER A 89 -11.74 -27.63 -2.21
C SER A 89 -11.44 -26.78 -0.96
N PHE A 90 -10.91 -27.39 0.11
CA PHE A 90 -10.50 -26.67 1.31
C PHE A 90 -9.27 -25.78 1.07
N PHE A 91 -8.24 -26.28 0.37
CA PHE A 91 -7.04 -25.50 0.04
C PHE A 91 -7.30 -24.42 -1.01
N GLU A 92 -8.17 -24.69 -1.99
CA GLU A 92 -8.60 -23.73 -3.01
C GLU A 92 -9.37 -22.57 -2.36
N TRP A 93 -10.25 -22.85 -1.40
CA TRP A 93 -10.93 -21.82 -0.61
C TRP A 93 -9.97 -21.06 0.32
N ALA A 94 -9.07 -21.76 1.02
CA ALA A 94 -8.10 -21.15 1.93
C ALA A 94 -7.07 -20.25 1.21
N LEU A 95 -6.75 -20.53 -0.05
CA LEU A 95 -5.87 -19.69 -0.89
C LEU A 95 -6.56 -18.43 -1.41
N VAL A 96 -7.88 -18.45 -1.59
CA VAL A 96 -8.67 -17.31 -2.08
C VAL A 96 -9.12 -16.42 -0.93
N LEU A 97 -9.26 -16.95 0.27
CA LEU A 97 -9.69 -16.17 1.42
C LEU A 97 -8.59 -15.16 1.81
N PRO A 98 -8.83 -13.85 1.67
CA PRO A 98 -7.94 -12.86 2.22
C PRO A 98 -8.21 -12.84 3.73
N PHE A 99 -7.50 -13.68 4.47
CA PHE A 99 -7.45 -13.58 5.93
C PHE A 99 -6.88 -12.23 6.36
#